data_AF-A0A817RWM6-F1
#
_entry.id   AF-A0A817RWM6-F1
#
_cell.length_a   1.000
_cell.length_b   1.000
_cell.length_c   1.000
_cell.angle_alpha   90.00
_cell.angle_beta   90.00
_cell.angle_gamma   90.00
#
_symmetry.space_group_name_H-M   'P 1'
#
loop_
_entity.id
_entity.type
_entity.pdbx_description
1 polymer ?
#
loop_
_entity_poly.entity_id
_entity_poly.type
_entity_poly.pdbx_seq_one_letter_code
_entity_poly.pdbx_strand_id
1 'polypeptide(L)'
;MSADSTDIRFQTVTNDFINDLKSLSLRQTVNQYSNTIEHLIIQLKNATPNGLTENKPFGLAIVDNFYRIIPIFDKKLLDNNENSYQTNLFLEALSNTFRGFCLLDLFLAIKDSYCLEVAFHNYIPLLQQNYFTHDNTYDHLINCLLPIIAYSSPFITINEADLPSNLLSYLLEFTTKNWQYEQRIQVINNILSLIKVFSRTPTLVPIIIHSEWPNACIQWLKKTGSRPPYATDILINLILQKLARHSIAVEVLNQLNCTNALIESDEQMKKDHNEEDYSCIHFIQCITHALLIEADEHLNTVQSGDLGEEIGGAMETATVIVLIISQEYYDSKSCRQELSYACDTLKKRIVPIYAPNQKYKATGWLGIRIAGQKYVHFGRTNFTNALDELLSVLIVDQKSMAIQKSSNKVTSTKLNEEENSLKNWTSEDIRKWFNDNHIHSDLITLLVDEFHTGTALIVYARHLKQFYQDEYIQILTSYYKIFNGKRLQTLDFITFVDALWRLREEYDPQSKIEDALDKCGKNQLHCSIKNSNEEATCL
;
A
#
# COMPACT_ATOMS: atom_id res chain seq x y z
N MET A 1 26.72 -22.91 -18.46
CA MET A 1 27.87 -22.19 -19.05
C MET A 1 27.47 -21.03 -19.97
N SER A 2 26.19 -20.67 -20.11
CA SER A 2 25.75 -19.48 -20.89
C SER A 2 25.43 -18.24 -20.03
N ALA A 3 25.51 -18.34 -18.70
CA ALA A 3 25.25 -17.23 -17.79
C ALA A 3 26.40 -16.18 -17.84
N ASP A 4 27.66 -16.64 -17.72
CA ASP A 4 28.84 -15.78 -17.60
C ASP A 4 28.97 -14.77 -18.76
N SER A 5 28.63 -15.16 -19.99
CA SER A 5 28.75 -14.27 -21.16
C SER A 5 27.79 -13.08 -21.13
N THR A 6 26.62 -13.26 -20.51
CA THR A 6 25.58 -12.23 -20.45
C THR A 6 25.89 -11.21 -19.35
N ASP A 7 26.33 -11.69 -18.18
CA ASP A 7 26.74 -10.83 -17.07
C ASP A 7 27.98 -10.00 -17.41
N ILE A 8 28.98 -10.59 -18.10
CA ILE A 8 30.16 -9.85 -18.61
C ILE A 8 29.75 -8.75 -19.60
N ARG A 9 28.75 -9.02 -20.46
CA ARG A 9 28.24 -8.02 -21.41
C ARG A 9 27.53 -6.87 -20.67
N PHE A 10 26.65 -7.18 -19.71
CA PHE A 10 25.98 -6.15 -18.92
C PHE A 10 26.95 -5.33 -18.07
N GLN A 11 27.98 -5.96 -17.47
CA GLN A 11 29.00 -5.25 -16.71
C GLN A 11 29.82 -4.31 -17.59
N THR A 12 30.22 -4.74 -18.80
CA THR A 12 30.91 -3.88 -19.77
C THR A 12 30.06 -2.67 -20.16
N VAL A 13 28.81 -2.88 -20.60
CA VAL A 13 27.89 -1.79 -20.97
C VAL A 13 27.64 -0.82 -19.81
N THR A 14 27.54 -1.34 -18.58
CA THR A 14 27.40 -0.52 -17.37
C THR A 14 28.64 0.31 -17.10
N ASN A 15 29.84 -0.27 -17.19
CA ASN A 15 31.09 0.44 -16.98
C ASN A 15 31.28 1.55 -18.03
N ASP A 16 31.01 1.25 -19.30
CA ASP A 16 31.15 2.21 -20.41
C ASP A 16 30.18 3.39 -20.24
N PHE A 17 28.90 3.12 -19.99
CA PHE A 17 27.90 4.16 -19.71
C PHE A 17 28.31 5.04 -18.53
N ILE A 18 28.80 4.46 -17.44
CA ILE A 18 29.23 5.22 -16.25
C ILE A 18 30.51 6.03 -16.50
N ASN A 19 31.40 5.56 -17.37
CA ASN A 19 32.58 6.33 -17.78
C ASN A 19 32.17 7.53 -18.64
N ASP A 20 31.28 7.33 -19.62
CA ASP A 20 30.73 8.41 -20.45
C ASP A 20 29.96 9.43 -19.62
N LEU A 21 29.13 8.97 -18.68
CA LEU A 21 28.38 9.80 -17.75
C LEU A 21 29.31 10.68 -16.88
N LYS A 22 30.43 10.11 -16.41
CA LYS A 22 31.47 10.84 -15.65
C LYS A 22 32.35 11.74 -16.52
N SER A 23 32.38 11.53 -17.84
CA SER A 23 33.13 12.37 -18.78
C SER A 23 32.44 13.70 -19.09
N LEU A 24 31.12 13.78 -18.85
CA LEU A 24 30.34 15.01 -19.00
C LEU A 24 30.96 16.14 -18.20
N SER A 25 31.17 17.30 -18.84
CA SER A 25 31.73 18.47 -18.18
C SER A 25 31.29 19.77 -18.83
N LEU A 26 31.26 20.84 -18.03
CA LEU A 26 30.95 22.20 -18.49
C LEU A 26 31.94 22.74 -19.54
N ARG A 27 33.11 22.09 -19.70
CA ARG A 27 34.18 22.52 -20.63
C ARG A 27 34.08 21.88 -22.02
N GLN A 28 33.19 20.91 -22.23
CA GLN A 28 32.99 20.31 -23.55
C GLN A 28 32.46 21.35 -24.55
N THR A 29 32.91 21.25 -25.80
CA THR A 29 32.26 21.97 -26.91
C THR A 29 30.85 21.42 -27.15
N VAL A 30 29.99 22.18 -27.84
CA VAL A 30 28.62 21.75 -28.15
C VAL A 30 28.61 20.39 -28.85
N ASN A 31 29.43 20.20 -29.89
CA ASN A 31 29.53 18.93 -30.61
C ASN A 31 30.04 17.79 -29.72
N GLN A 32 31.02 18.04 -28.83
CA GLN A 32 31.50 17.02 -27.89
C GLN A 32 30.40 16.59 -26.91
N TYR A 33 29.69 17.56 -26.34
CA TYR A 33 28.61 17.32 -25.40
C TYR A 33 27.45 16.56 -26.08
N SER A 34 27.04 17.01 -27.26
CA SER A 34 25.99 16.38 -28.08
C SER A 34 26.34 14.92 -28.39
N ASN A 35 27.56 14.64 -28.86
CA ASN A 35 27.99 13.27 -29.18
C ASN A 35 28.01 12.36 -27.94
N THR A 36 28.47 12.87 -26.78
CA THR A 36 28.42 12.09 -25.52
C THR A 36 26.97 11.81 -25.09
N ILE A 37 26.07 12.80 -25.20
CA ILE A 37 24.65 12.65 -24.89
C ILE A 37 23.97 11.63 -25.81
N GLU A 38 24.18 11.71 -27.12
CA GLU A 38 23.64 10.75 -28.08
C GLU A 38 24.11 9.31 -27.77
N HIS A 39 25.39 9.14 -27.45
CA HIS A 39 25.96 7.85 -27.04
C HIS A 39 25.30 7.31 -25.76
N LEU A 40 25.12 8.15 -24.73
CA LEU A 40 24.43 7.80 -23.49
C LEU A 40 22.96 7.40 -23.72
N ILE A 41 22.24 8.07 -24.63
CA ILE A 41 20.86 7.71 -24.99
C ILE A 41 20.82 6.34 -25.68
N ILE A 42 21.77 6.05 -26.58
CA ILE A 42 21.87 4.76 -27.27
C ILE A 42 22.20 3.63 -26.27
N GLN A 43 23.18 3.84 -25.38
CA GLN A 43 23.54 2.90 -24.32
C GLN A 43 22.34 2.61 -23.40
N LEU A 44 21.64 3.65 -22.92
CA LEU A 44 20.44 3.53 -22.10
C LEU A 44 19.36 2.67 -22.78
N LYS A 45 18.96 3.03 -24.02
CA LYS A 45 17.95 2.28 -24.78
C LYS A 45 18.34 0.82 -25.03
N ASN A 46 19.63 0.55 -25.29
CA ASN A 46 20.13 -0.80 -25.53
C ASN A 46 20.27 -1.64 -24.25
N ALA A 47 20.53 -1.01 -23.10
CA ALA A 47 20.72 -1.69 -21.83
C ALA A 47 19.41 -2.00 -21.11
N THR A 48 18.35 -1.20 -21.36
CA THR A 48 17.05 -1.32 -20.69
C THR A 48 15.87 -1.18 -21.67
N PRO A 49 15.77 -2.01 -22.72
CA PRO A 49 14.72 -1.88 -23.73
C PRO A 49 13.31 -2.09 -23.15
N ASN A 50 13.17 -2.85 -22.06
CA ASN A 50 11.92 -3.03 -21.32
C ASN A 50 11.94 -2.36 -19.92
N GLY A 51 12.87 -1.43 -19.67
CA GLY A 51 13.04 -0.72 -18.40
C GLY A 51 14.14 -1.26 -17.47
N LEU A 52 14.37 -0.58 -16.34
CA LEU A 52 15.53 -0.82 -15.46
C LEU A 52 15.60 -2.22 -14.83
N THR A 53 14.49 -2.94 -14.75
CA THR A 53 14.40 -4.26 -14.09
C THR A 53 15.06 -5.37 -14.91
N GLU A 54 15.19 -5.20 -16.23
CA GLU A 54 15.83 -6.12 -17.16
C GLU A 54 17.35 -6.20 -16.91
N ASN A 55 17.97 -5.07 -16.57
CA ASN A 55 19.40 -4.96 -16.26
C ASN A 55 19.60 -4.21 -14.94
N LYS A 56 19.35 -4.91 -13.83
CA LYS A 56 19.44 -4.34 -12.48
C LYS A 56 20.80 -3.70 -12.18
N PRO A 57 21.97 -4.32 -12.48
CA PRO A 57 23.27 -3.67 -12.25
C PRO A 57 23.40 -2.31 -12.94
N PHE A 58 22.89 -2.18 -14.16
CA PHE A 58 22.87 -0.92 -14.89
C PHE A 58 21.92 0.12 -14.25
N GLY A 59 20.72 -0.30 -13.84
CA GLY A 59 19.79 0.56 -13.11
C GLY A 59 20.34 1.07 -11.77
N LEU A 60 21.03 0.23 -11.01
CA LEU A 60 21.73 0.62 -9.78
C LEU A 60 22.84 1.64 -10.08
N ALA A 61 23.67 1.35 -11.09
CA ALA A 61 24.76 2.23 -11.47
C ALA A 61 24.29 3.63 -11.91
N ILE A 62 23.13 3.72 -12.59
CA ILE A 62 22.45 5.00 -12.86
C ILE A 62 22.16 5.73 -11.55
N VAL A 63 21.44 5.12 -10.60
CA VAL A 63 21.05 5.78 -9.34
C VAL A 63 22.28 6.20 -8.53
N ASP A 64 23.33 5.38 -8.47
CA ASP A 64 24.58 5.63 -7.75
C ASP A 64 25.47 6.73 -8.36
N ASN A 65 25.21 7.18 -9.60
CA ASN A 65 26.08 8.15 -10.27
C ASN A 65 25.34 9.37 -10.83
N PHE A 66 24.03 9.27 -11.14
CA PHE A 66 23.25 10.36 -11.75
C PHE A 66 23.16 11.61 -10.86
N TYR A 67 23.25 11.49 -9.53
CA TYR A 67 23.31 12.67 -8.66
C TYR A 67 24.53 13.58 -8.92
N ARG A 68 25.64 13.02 -9.43
CA ARG A 68 26.92 13.73 -9.63
C ARG A 68 26.90 14.67 -10.84
N ILE A 69 26.03 14.40 -11.82
CA ILE A 69 25.94 15.17 -13.07
C ILE A 69 24.82 16.22 -13.04
N ILE A 70 23.91 16.19 -12.07
CA ILE A 70 22.83 17.18 -11.94
C ILE A 70 23.36 18.62 -11.94
N PRO A 71 24.45 18.99 -11.23
CA PRO A 71 25.01 20.36 -11.29
C PRO A 71 25.59 20.75 -12.66
N ILE A 72 25.83 19.79 -13.56
CA ILE A 72 26.22 20.03 -14.94
C ILE A 72 24.97 20.26 -15.79
N PHE A 73 23.96 19.40 -15.64
CA PHE A 73 22.69 19.52 -16.34
C PHE A 73 21.93 20.80 -15.99
N ASP A 74 21.83 21.19 -14.72
CA ASP A 74 21.24 22.46 -14.28
C ASP A 74 21.84 23.65 -15.05
N LYS A 75 23.17 23.76 -15.08
CA LYS A 75 23.88 24.81 -15.84
C LYS A 75 23.64 24.72 -17.35
N LYS A 76 23.63 23.51 -17.93
CA LYS A 76 23.38 23.32 -19.36
C LYS A 76 21.93 23.61 -19.76
N LEU A 77 20.97 23.45 -18.85
CA LEU A 77 19.58 23.84 -19.05
C LEU A 77 19.46 25.38 -19.05
N LEU A 78 20.05 26.05 -18.05
CA LEU A 78 20.09 27.52 -17.92
C LEU A 78 20.71 28.24 -19.13
N ASP A 79 21.70 27.62 -19.78
CA ASP A 79 22.39 28.17 -20.95
C ASP A 79 21.46 28.45 -22.16
N ASN A 80 20.25 27.86 -22.20
CA ASN A 80 19.24 28.03 -23.27
C ASN A 80 19.79 27.88 -24.71
N ASN A 81 20.80 27.04 -24.89
CA ASN A 81 21.46 26.76 -26.16
C ASN A 81 21.27 25.29 -26.59
N GLU A 82 21.95 24.87 -27.66
CA GLU A 82 21.89 23.49 -28.19
C GLU A 82 22.22 22.41 -27.13
N ASN A 83 23.06 22.72 -26.13
CA ASN A 83 23.29 21.79 -25.01
C ASN A 83 22.05 21.61 -24.13
N SER A 84 21.20 22.63 -23.97
CA SER A 84 19.94 22.54 -23.20
C SER A 84 18.98 21.56 -23.89
N TYR A 85 18.86 21.63 -25.22
CA TYR A 85 18.09 20.67 -26.01
C TYR A 85 18.61 19.23 -25.85
N GLN A 86 19.91 19.01 -26.01
CA GLN A 86 20.52 17.68 -25.83
C GLN A 86 20.34 17.16 -24.39
N THR A 87 20.50 18.03 -23.38
CA THR A 87 20.27 17.67 -21.98
C THR A 87 18.82 17.24 -21.74
N ASN A 88 17.85 17.96 -22.32
CA ASN A 88 16.44 17.59 -22.25
C ASN A 88 16.14 16.25 -22.95
N LEU A 89 16.71 15.98 -24.14
CA LEU A 89 16.56 14.67 -24.80
C LEU A 89 17.06 13.50 -23.93
N PHE A 90 18.19 13.67 -23.23
CA PHE A 90 18.70 12.64 -22.31
C PHE A 90 17.78 12.46 -21.09
N LEU A 91 17.38 13.56 -20.46
CA LEU A 91 16.49 13.53 -19.29
C LEU A 91 15.09 13.00 -19.64
N GLU A 92 14.58 13.28 -20.84
CA GLU A 92 13.35 12.70 -21.37
C GLU A 92 13.49 11.19 -21.52
N ALA A 93 14.56 10.71 -22.18
CA ALA A 93 14.82 9.27 -22.32
C ALA A 93 14.94 8.57 -20.95
N LEU A 94 15.65 9.18 -20.00
CA LEU A 94 15.83 8.66 -18.65
C LEU A 94 14.53 8.64 -17.84
N SER A 95 13.77 9.73 -17.84
CA SER A 95 12.47 9.80 -17.14
C SER A 95 11.44 8.82 -17.71
N ASN A 96 11.46 8.57 -19.02
CA ASN A 96 10.66 7.51 -19.63
C ASN A 96 11.10 6.10 -19.20
N THR A 97 12.40 5.88 -18.96
CA THR A 97 12.93 4.62 -18.42
C THR A 97 12.54 4.40 -16.95
N PHE A 98 12.30 5.48 -16.20
CA PHE A 98 11.79 5.43 -14.82
C PHE A 98 10.26 5.23 -14.73
N ARG A 99 9.53 5.35 -15.85
CA ARG A 99 8.07 5.31 -15.88
C ARG A 99 7.55 3.89 -15.60
N GLY A 100 6.53 3.79 -14.73
CA GLY A 100 5.95 2.52 -14.30
C GLY A 100 6.52 2.02 -12.97
N PHE A 101 6.37 0.73 -12.68
CA PHE A 101 6.84 0.12 -11.43
C PHE A 101 8.36 -0.16 -11.40
N CYS A 102 9.05 0.04 -12.52
CA CYS A 102 10.45 -0.36 -12.73
C CYS A 102 11.44 0.15 -11.66
N LEU A 103 11.29 1.39 -11.17
CA LEU A 103 12.19 1.94 -10.15
C LEU A 103 11.85 1.41 -8.74
N LEU A 104 10.57 1.16 -8.46
CA LEU A 104 10.15 0.48 -7.22
C LEU A 104 10.65 -0.97 -7.19
N ASP A 105 10.53 -1.70 -8.31
CA ASP A 105 11.02 -3.08 -8.44
C ASP A 105 12.56 -3.15 -8.35
N LEU A 106 13.27 -2.14 -8.85
CA LEU A 106 14.71 -1.99 -8.67
C LEU A 106 15.05 -1.83 -7.19
N PHE A 107 14.38 -0.92 -6.47
CA PHE A 107 14.65 -0.66 -5.06
C PHE A 107 14.17 -1.80 -4.14
N LEU A 108 13.09 -2.51 -4.47
CA LEU A 108 12.69 -3.75 -3.81
C LEU A 108 13.73 -4.87 -3.99
N ALA A 109 14.50 -4.85 -5.09
CA ALA A 109 15.63 -5.75 -5.27
C ALA A 109 16.89 -5.31 -4.48
N ILE A 110 17.01 -4.02 -4.14
CA ILE A 110 18.02 -3.53 -3.19
C ILE A 110 17.59 -3.91 -1.77
N LYS A 111 18.11 -5.05 -1.29
CA LYS A 111 17.92 -5.47 0.11
C LYS A 111 18.75 -4.68 1.13
N ASP A 112 19.54 -3.72 0.66
CA ASP A 112 20.42 -2.89 1.49
C ASP A 112 19.81 -1.51 1.73
N SER A 113 19.30 -1.29 2.94
CA SER A 113 18.72 -0.02 3.35
C SER A 113 19.75 1.12 3.38
N TYR A 114 21.04 0.83 3.59
CA TYR A 114 22.09 1.85 3.62
C TYR A 114 22.33 2.44 2.23
N CYS A 115 22.30 1.62 1.17
CA CYS A 115 22.39 2.13 -0.21
C CYS A 115 21.20 3.04 -0.55
N LEU A 116 19.99 2.70 -0.09
CA LEU A 116 18.79 3.51 -0.29
C LEU A 116 18.83 4.82 0.53
N GLU A 117 19.39 4.79 1.73
CA GLU A 117 19.64 5.95 2.59
C GLU A 117 20.64 6.92 1.95
N VAL A 118 21.78 6.40 1.48
CA VAL A 118 22.79 7.16 0.74
C VAL A 118 22.21 7.74 -0.55
N ALA A 119 21.38 6.99 -1.28
CA ALA A 119 20.67 7.53 -2.44
C ALA A 119 19.77 8.71 -2.03
N PHE A 120 18.85 8.53 -1.08
CA PHE A 120 17.96 9.60 -0.61
C PHE A 120 18.74 10.87 -0.21
N HIS A 121 19.79 10.73 0.60
CA HIS A 121 20.62 11.84 1.09
C HIS A 121 21.41 12.54 -0.02
N ASN A 122 21.79 11.85 -1.09
CA ASN A 122 22.43 12.46 -2.25
C ASN A 122 21.44 13.22 -3.15
N TYR A 123 20.18 12.77 -3.24
CA TYR A 123 19.18 13.36 -4.14
C TYR A 123 18.31 14.44 -3.49
N ILE A 124 17.94 14.33 -2.21
CA ILE A 124 17.05 15.29 -1.55
C ILE A 124 17.58 16.75 -1.57
N PRO A 125 18.89 17.05 -1.40
CA PRO A 125 19.39 18.43 -1.44
C PRO A 125 19.46 19.00 -2.86
N LEU A 126 19.24 18.17 -3.88
CA LEU A 126 19.28 18.56 -5.29
C LEU A 126 17.89 18.96 -5.82
N LEU A 127 16.81 18.77 -5.04
CA LEU A 127 15.54 19.43 -5.32
C LEU A 127 15.64 20.90 -4.93
N GLN A 128 15.90 21.77 -5.92
CA GLN A 128 15.99 23.22 -5.71
C GLN A 128 14.66 23.90 -6.07
N GLN A 129 14.32 24.97 -5.35
CA GLN A 129 13.06 25.72 -5.57
C GLN A 129 12.96 26.32 -6.98
N ASN A 130 14.09 26.75 -7.58
CA ASN A 130 14.17 27.30 -8.93
C ASN A 130 13.92 26.27 -10.06
N TYR A 131 13.78 24.98 -9.76
CA TYR A 131 13.32 24.01 -10.76
C TYR A 131 11.79 24.08 -10.94
N PHE A 132 11.06 24.60 -9.95
CA PHE A 132 9.60 24.65 -9.91
C PHE A 132 9.07 25.99 -10.43
N THR A 133 9.56 26.40 -11.60
CA THR A 133 9.26 27.67 -12.27
C THR A 133 8.08 27.56 -13.25
N HIS A 134 7.70 28.70 -13.86
CA HIS A 134 6.56 28.77 -14.80
C HIS A 134 6.92 28.36 -16.23
N ASP A 135 8.19 28.18 -16.55
CA ASP A 135 8.71 27.50 -17.75
C ASP A 135 8.92 26.00 -17.48
N ASN A 136 8.90 25.18 -18.53
CA ASN A 136 9.02 23.72 -18.46
C ASN A 136 10.49 23.23 -18.52
N THR A 137 11.45 24.15 -18.44
CA THR A 137 12.90 23.95 -18.57
C THR A 137 13.47 22.83 -17.72
N TYR A 138 12.88 22.59 -16.54
CA TYR A 138 13.33 21.57 -15.59
C TYR A 138 12.40 20.37 -15.45
N ASP A 139 11.30 20.29 -16.20
CA ASP A 139 10.27 19.26 -16.00
C ASP A 139 10.84 17.83 -16.16
N HIS A 140 11.69 17.59 -17.16
CA HIS A 140 12.36 16.29 -17.35
C HIS A 140 13.38 15.97 -16.24
N LEU A 141 14.08 16.98 -15.71
CA LEU A 141 14.98 16.80 -14.56
C LEU A 141 14.17 16.38 -13.32
N ILE A 142 13.12 17.14 -12.99
CA ILE A 142 12.23 16.84 -11.85
C ILE A 142 11.61 15.44 -11.98
N ASN A 143 11.21 15.05 -13.19
CA ASN A 143 10.70 13.71 -13.49
C ASN A 143 11.74 12.60 -13.34
N CYS A 144 13.04 12.91 -13.28
CA CYS A 144 14.07 11.97 -12.87
C CYS A 144 14.29 11.95 -11.34
N LEU A 145 14.29 13.12 -10.69
CA LEU A 145 14.61 13.24 -9.26
C LEU A 145 13.52 12.73 -8.32
N LEU A 146 12.26 13.14 -8.56
CA LEU A 146 11.16 12.82 -7.66
C LEU A 146 10.90 11.31 -7.52
N PRO A 147 10.93 10.48 -8.59
CA PRO A 147 10.81 9.04 -8.43
C PRO A 147 11.92 8.42 -7.58
N ILE A 148 13.18 8.81 -7.75
CA ILE A 148 14.31 8.28 -6.96
C ILE A 148 14.11 8.57 -5.48
N ILE A 149 13.71 9.80 -5.13
CA ILE A 149 13.45 10.21 -3.75
C ILE A 149 12.21 9.49 -3.20
N ALA A 150 11.10 9.51 -3.94
CA ALA A 150 9.82 8.91 -3.52
C ALA A 150 9.89 7.39 -3.32
N TYR A 151 10.65 6.67 -4.16
CA TYR A 151 10.76 5.22 -4.05
C TYR A 151 11.87 4.75 -3.10
N SER A 152 12.90 5.56 -2.79
CA SER A 152 13.87 5.22 -1.73
C SER A 152 13.31 5.45 -0.32
N SER A 153 12.46 6.48 -0.17
CA SER A 153 11.85 6.88 1.09
C SER A 153 11.18 5.78 1.95
N PRO A 154 10.46 4.78 1.40
CA PRO A 154 9.77 3.76 2.21
C PRO A 154 10.70 2.79 2.95
N PHE A 155 11.99 2.79 2.62
CA PHE A 155 12.98 1.83 3.12
C PHE A 155 13.91 2.40 4.21
N ILE A 156 13.73 3.67 4.55
CA ILE A 156 14.61 4.43 5.45
C ILE A 156 13.77 5.20 6.49
N THR A 157 14.42 5.65 7.56
CA THR A 157 13.78 6.55 8.53
C THR A 157 14.05 7.99 8.12
N ILE A 158 13.01 8.76 7.83
CA ILE A 158 13.12 10.18 7.45
C ILE A 158 12.51 11.04 8.55
N ASN A 159 13.21 12.08 8.94
CA ASN A 159 12.77 13.09 9.90
C ASN A 159 12.64 14.44 9.20
N GLU A 160 12.02 15.41 9.90
CA GLU A 160 11.88 16.78 9.40
C GLU A 160 13.23 17.43 9.04
N ALA A 161 14.28 17.15 9.83
CA ALA A 161 15.63 17.68 9.62
C ALA A 161 16.33 17.15 8.35
N ASP A 162 15.83 16.06 7.77
CA ASP A 162 16.38 15.44 6.55
C ASP A 162 15.79 16.09 5.27
N LEU A 163 14.82 17.00 5.42
CA LEU A 163 14.17 17.73 4.34
C LEU A 163 14.59 19.23 4.33
N PRO A 164 14.74 19.86 3.15
CA PRO A 164 14.84 21.31 3.04
C PRO A 164 13.59 21.98 3.65
N SER A 165 13.80 23.00 4.49
CA SER A 165 12.75 23.56 5.38
C SER A 165 11.52 24.15 4.68
N ASN A 166 11.61 24.46 3.38
CA ASN A 166 10.51 24.97 2.56
C ASN A 166 10.06 24.01 1.44
N LEU A 167 10.62 22.78 1.38
CA LEU A 167 10.38 21.80 0.32
C LEU A 167 8.89 21.59 0.06
N LEU A 168 8.15 21.20 1.10
CA LEU A 168 6.74 20.84 0.94
C LEU A 168 5.87 22.05 0.55
N SER A 169 6.23 23.26 0.98
CA SER A 169 5.50 24.49 0.70
C SER A 169 5.64 24.91 -0.77
N TYR A 170 6.86 24.92 -1.33
CA TYR A 170 7.02 25.28 -2.75
C TYR A 170 6.52 24.17 -3.70
N LEU A 171 6.62 22.90 -3.29
CA LEU A 171 6.02 21.79 -4.03
C LEU A 171 4.49 21.94 -4.08
N LEU A 172 3.86 22.37 -2.98
CA LEU A 172 2.43 22.67 -2.98
C LEU A 172 2.11 23.86 -3.89
N GLU A 173 2.82 24.99 -3.73
CA GLU A 173 2.61 26.18 -4.54
C GLU A 173 2.68 25.88 -6.04
N PHE A 174 3.70 25.14 -6.47
CA PHE A 174 3.85 24.68 -7.85
C PHE A 174 2.68 23.81 -8.28
N THR A 175 2.29 22.84 -7.46
CA THR A 175 1.23 21.88 -7.80
C THR A 175 -0.12 22.59 -7.93
N THR A 176 -0.48 23.45 -6.97
CA THR A 176 -1.71 24.25 -6.98
C THR A 176 -1.78 25.23 -8.15
N LYS A 177 -0.65 25.80 -8.59
CA LYS A 177 -0.58 26.66 -9.78
C LYS A 177 -0.67 25.88 -11.10
N ASN A 178 -0.09 24.68 -11.18
CA ASN A 178 0.19 24.04 -12.47
C ASN A 178 -0.69 22.82 -12.82
N TRP A 179 -1.45 22.25 -11.90
CA TRP A 179 -2.17 20.99 -12.13
C TRP A 179 -3.19 20.99 -13.28
N GLN A 180 -3.62 22.16 -13.76
CA GLN A 180 -4.53 22.28 -14.91
C GLN A 180 -3.80 22.20 -16.27
N TYR A 181 -2.47 22.30 -16.29
CA TYR A 181 -1.69 22.21 -17.54
C TYR A 181 -1.32 20.77 -17.83
N GLU A 182 -1.94 20.18 -18.85
CA GLU A 182 -1.70 18.79 -19.30
C GLU A 182 -0.21 18.48 -19.49
N GLN A 183 0.55 19.41 -20.08
CA GLN A 183 2.00 19.29 -20.31
C GLN A 183 2.81 19.02 -19.02
N ARG A 184 2.32 19.49 -17.87
CA ARG A 184 3.00 19.36 -16.56
C ARG A 184 2.48 18.21 -15.72
N ILE A 185 1.45 17.48 -16.15
CA ILE A 185 0.73 16.51 -15.30
C ILE A 185 1.64 15.40 -14.77
N GLN A 186 2.69 15.03 -15.52
CA GLN A 186 3.68 14.04 -15.08
C GLN A 186 4.51 14.55 -13.89
N VAL A 187 4.86 15.83 -13.86
CA VAL A 187 5.56 16.47 -12.74
C VAL A 187 4.64 16.51 -11.52
N ILE A 188 3.39 16.96 -11.69
CA ILE A 188 2.37 16.97 -10.63
C ILE A 188 2.18 15.55 -10.03
N ASN A 189 2.03 14.52 -10.87
CA ASN A 189 1.85 13.14 -10.39
C ASN A 189 3.09 12.59 -9.67
N ASN A 190 4.29 13.04 -10.05
CA ASN A 190 5.52 12.70 -9.34
C ASN A 190 5.60 13.42 -7.97
N ILE A 191 5.17 14.69 -7.88
CA ILE A 191 5.08 15.41 -6.60
C ILE A 191 4.04 14.74 -5.69
N LEU A 192 2.83 14.52 -6.17
CA LEU A 192 1.77 13.84 -5.40
C LEU A 192 2.17 12.42 -4.98
N SER A 193 2.97 11.72 -5.80
CA SER A 193 3.54 10.42 -5.43
C SER A 193 4.56 10.51 -4.30
N LEU A 194 5.40 11.55 -4.27
CA LEU A 194 6.29 11.84 -3.14
C LEU A 194 5.50 12.15 -1.87
N ILE A 195 4.52 13.06 -1.95
CA ILE A 195 3.67 13.43 -0.80
C ILE A 195 2.91 12.21 -0.26
N LYS A 196 2.34 11.37 -1.12
CA LYS A 196 1.69 10.10 -0.72
C LYS A 196 2.63 9.19 0.08
N VAL A 197 3.91 9.14 -0.27
CA VAL A 197 4.90 8.34 0.47
C VAL A 197 5.24 9.00 1.80
N PHE A 198 5.48 10.31 1.82
CA PHE A 198 5.73 11.05 3.06
C PHE A 198 4.53 10.99 4.03
N SER A 199 3.29 11.04 3.54
CA SER A 199 2.06 10.93 4.35
C SER A 199 1.87 9.57 5.02
N ARG A 200 2.67 8.55 4.67
CA ARG A 200 2.72 7.25 5.39
C ARG A 200 3.68 7.29 6.58
N THR A 201 4.62 8.23 6.60
CA THR A 201 5.76 8.27 7.52
C THR A 201 5.41 9.13 8.73
N PRO A 202 5.22 8.57 9.95
CA PRO A 202 4.65 9.31 11.09
C PRO A 202 5.41 10.59 11.46
N THR A 203 6.73 10.58 11.31
CA THR A 203 7.63 11.72 11.58
C THR A 203 7.49 12.88 10.60
N LEU A 204 6.92 12.64 9.40
CA LEU A 204 6.71 13.68 8.38
C LEU A 204 5.27 14.22 8.36
N VAL A 205 4.31 13.51 8.95
CA VAL A 205 2.90 13.95 9.01
C VAL A 205 2.74 15.36 9.60
N PRO A 206 3.44 15.78 10.68
CA PRO A 206 3.35 17.15 11.17
C PRO A 206 3.75 18.20 10.13
N ILE A 207 4.90 18.06 9.45
CA ILE A 207 5.33 19.06 8.46
C ILE A 207 4.43 19.08 7.20
N ILE A 208 3.83 17.94 6.83
CA ILE A 208 2.83 17.87 5.74
C ILE A 208 1.57 18.67 6.12
N ILE A 209 1.09 18.55 7.37
CA ILE A 209 -0.03 19.33 7.91
C ILE A 209 0.30 20.83 7.90
N HIS A 210 1.45 21.22 8.47
CA HIS A 210 1.88 22.62 8.55
C HIS A 210 2.11 23.25 7.16
N SER A 211 2.38 22.43 6.14
CA SER A 211 2.53 22.86 4.75
C SER A 211 1.20 22.86 3.96
N GLU A 212 0.05 22.82 4.63
CA GLU A 212 -1.30 22.94 4.06
C GLU A 212 -1.75 21.87 3.03
N TRP A 213 -0.97 20.80 2.83
CA TRP A 213 -1.34 19.70 1.93
C TRP A 213 -2.72 19.09 2.17
N PRO A 214 -3.19 18.87 3.43
CA PRO A 214 -4.54 18.35 3.68
C PRO A 214 -5.64 19.28 3.14
N ASN A 215 -5.52 20.59 3.37
CA ASN A 215 -6.44 21.60 2.86
C ASN A 215 -6.44 21.60 1.33
N ALA A 216 -5.25 21.62 0.70
CA ALA A 216 -5.14 21.60 -0.75
C ALA A 216 -5.79 20.37 -1.39
N CYS A 217 -5.55 19.16 -0.85
CA CYS A 217 -6.23 17.93 -1.29
C CYS A 217 -7.76 18.03 -1.18
N ILE A 218 -8.29 18.62 -0.11
CA ILE A 218 -9.73 18.84 0.07
C ILE A 218 -10.28 19.88 -0.92
N GLN A 219 -9.55 20.97 -1.20
CA GLN A 219 -9.93 21.93 -2.24
C GLN A 219 -9.92 21.32 -3.65
N TRP A 220 -9.00 20.39 -3.94
CA TRP A 220 -9.00 19.61 -5.18
C TRP A 220 -10.24 18.70 -5.29
N LEU A 221 -10.64 18.02 -4.22
CA LEU A 221 -11.85 17.19 -4.22
C LEU A 221 -13.12 18.01 -4.52
N LYS A 222 -13.23 19.19 -3.89
CA LYS A 222 -14.37 20.12 -3.99
C LYS A 222 -14.47 20.90 -5.29
N LYS A 223 -13.42 20.94 -6.12
CA LYS A 223 -13.42 21.81 -7.29
C LYS A 223 -14.34 21.27 -8.40
N THR A 224 -15.22 22.15 -8.87
CA THR A 224 -16.10 21.91 -10.01
C THR A 224 -15.43 22.32 -11.33
N GLY A 225 -15.76 21.61 -12.42
CA GLY A 225 -15.24 21.86 -13.77
C GLY A 225 -14.33 20.74 -14.28
N SER A 226 -13.42 21.06 -15.20
CA SER A 226 -12.48 20.07 -15.78
C SER A 226 -11.59 19.46 -14.69
N ARG A 227 -11.82 18.18 -14.39
CA ARG A 227 -11.01 17.39 -13.47
C ARG A 227 -9.65 17.03 -14.07
N PRO A 228 -8.63 16.80 -13.21
CA PRO A 228 -7.36 16.25 -13.67
C PRO A 228 -7.53 14.76 -14.06
N PRO A 229 -6.57 14.14 -14.78
CA PRO A 229 -6.65 12.73 -15.12
C PRO A 229 -6.72 11.83 -13.89
N TYR A 230 -7.36 10.67 -14.02
CA TYR A 230 -7.52 9.61 -13.00
C TYR A 230 -6.31 9.42 -12.07
N ALA A 231 -5.09 9.35 -12.64
CA ALA A 231 -3.83 9.20 -11.90
C ALA A 231 -3.58 10.30 -10.84
N THR A 232 -4.18 11.48 -11.01
CA THR A 232 -4.08 12.62 -10.09
C THR A 232 -5.08 12.47 -8.95
N ASP A 233 -6.36 12.20 -9.27
CA ASP A 233 -7.42 12.00 -8.27
C ASP A 233 -7.11 10.80 -7.37
N ILE A 234 -6.62 9.69 -7.91
CA ILE A 234 -6.23 8.53 -7.09
C ILE A 234 -5.07 8.86 -6.14
N LEU A 235 -4.09 9.69 -6.57
CA LEU A 235 -2.99 10.12 -5.69
C LEU A 235 -3.49 11.07 -4.60
N ILE A 236 -4.39 12.00 -4.90
CA ILE A 236 -5.02 12.91 -3.91
C ILE A 236 -5.79 12.11 -2.86
N ASN A 237 -6.64 11.17 -3.28
CA ASN A 237 -7.37 10.30 -2.36
C ASN A 237 -6.42 9.40 -1.55
N LEU A 238 -5.33 8.89 -2.14
CA LEU A 238 -4.31 8.13 -1.39
C LEU A 238 -3.57 8.99 -0.36
N ILE A 239 -3.28 10.26 -0.64
CA ILE A 239 -2.66 11.19 0.32
C ILE A 239 -3.58 11.35 1.54
N LEU A 240 -4.87 11.65 1.32
CA LEU A 240 -5.87 11.76 2.37
C LEU A 240 -6.02 10.44 3.15
N GLN A 241 -6.06 9.31 2.45
CA GLN A 241 -6.14 7.98 3.06
C GLN A 241 -4.92 7.60 3.91
N LYS A 242 -3.71 8.06 3.54
CA LYS A 242 -2.52 7.87 4.39
C LYS A 242 -2.58 8.78 5.61
N LEU A 243 -2.89 10.05 5.43
CA LEU A 243 -3.05 11.02 6.52
C LEU A 243 -4.09 10.55 7.55
N ALA A 244 -5.25 10.05 7.11
CA ALA A 244 -6.31 9.53 8.00
C ALA A 244 -5.89 8.34 8.89
N ARG A 245 -4.69 7.76 8.72
CA ARG A 245 -4.12 6.73 9.62
C ARG A 245 -3.38 7.30 10.82
N HIS A 246 -3.24 8.62 10.91
CA HIS A 246 -2.47 9.30 11.95
C HIS A 246 -3.40 10.24 12.73
N SER A 247 -3.52 10.03 14.05
CA SER A 247 -4.45 10.77 14.91
C SER A 247 -4.38 12.29 14.76
N ILE A 248 -3.16 12.86 14.75
CA ILE A 248 -2.93 14.30 14.54
C ILE A 248 -3.45 14.82 13.20
N ALA A 249 -3.42 13.99 12.14
CA ALA A 249 -3.94 14.36 10.84
C ALA A 249 -5.46 14.18 10.75
N VAL A 250 -6.04 13.19 11.45
CA VAL A 250 -7.50 13.01 11.51
C VAL A 250 -8.17 14.23 12.13
N GLU A 251 -7.62 14.79 13.22
CA GLU A 251 -8.14 16.02 13.83
C GLU A 251 -8.23 17.16 12.80
N VAL A 252 -7.16 17.37 12.02
CA VAL A 252 -7.10 18.40 10.97
C VAL A 252 -8.05 18.09 9.80
N LEU A 253 -8.14 16.83 9.38
CA LEU A 253 -9.05 16.41 8.30
C LEU A 253 -10.53 16.59 8.71
N ASN A 254 -10.88 16.34 9.97
CA ASN A 254 -12.21 16.58 10.51
C ASN A 254 -12.51 18.09 10.59
N GLN A 255 -11.57 18.91 11.09
CA GLN A 255 -11.69 20.38 11.08
C GLN A 255 -11.89 20.96 9.67
N LEU A 256 -11.25 20.37 8.65
CA LEU A 256 -11.39 20.78 7.24
C LEU A 256 -12.65 20.20 6.55
N ASN A 257 -13.50 19.48 7.27
CA ASN A 257 -14.69 18.78 6.76
C ASN A 257 -14.36 17.82 5.59
N CYS A 258 -13.31 17.00 5.75
CA CYS A 258 -12.87 16.04 4.73
C CYS A 258 -13.98 15.05 4.33
N THR A 259 -14.78 14.57 5.28
CA THR A 259 -15.94 13.69 5.03
C THR A 259 -16.91 14.29 4.01
N ASN A 260 -17.33 15.54 4.20
CA ASN A 260 -18.22 16.21 3.25
C ASN A 260 -17.54 16.39 1.89
N ALA A 261 -16.24 16.71 1.87
CA ALA A 261 -15.48 16.85 0.62
C ALA A 261 -15.42 15.56 -0.20
N LEU A 262 -15.28 14.40 0.47
CA LEU A 262 -15.30 13.08 -0.16
C LEU A 262 -16.68 12.83 -0.78
N ILE A 263 -17.75 12.98 0.01
CA ILE A 263 -19.16 12.79 -0.42
C ILE A 263 -19.53 13.72 -1.60
N GLU A 264 -19.20 15.01 -1.51
CA GLU A 264 -19.43 16.00 -2.57
C GLU A 264 -18.66 15.66 -3.86
N SER A 265 -17.49 15.03 -3.75
CA SER A 265 -16.66 14.69 -4.91
C SER A 265 -17.09 13.41 -5.64
N ASP A 266 -17.72 12.46 -4.94
CA ASP A 266 -18.03 11.11 -5.42
C ASP A 266 -18.94 11.13 -6.67
N GLU A 267 -20.07 11.82 -6.57
CA GLU A 267 -21.02 12.02 -7.68
C GLU A 267 -20.38 12.66 -8.92
N GLN A 268 -19.34 13.46 -8.75
CA GLN A 268 -18.61 14.08 -9.86
C GLN A 268 -17.57 13.11 -10.43
N MET A 269 -16.82 12.39 -9.58
CA MET A 269 -15.87 11.35 -10.01
C MET A 269 -16.54 10.21 -10.78
N LYS A 270 -17.77 9.84 -10.41
CA LYS A 270 -18.62 8.86 -11.11
C LYS A 270 -18.99 9.28 -12.54
N LYS A 271 -18.95 10.59 -12.84
CA LYS A 271 -19.24 11.16 -14.17
C LYS A 271 -17.96 11.37 -14.99
N ASP A 272 -16.85 11.69 -14.33
CA ASP A 272 -15.59 12.07 -14.97
C ASP A 272 -14.70 10.87 -15.34
N HIS A 273 -14.84 9.73 -14.62
CA HIS A 273 -14.04 8.52 -14.84
C HIS A 273 -14.89 7.35 -15.33
N ASN A 274 -14.26 6.36 -15.97
CA ASN A 274 -14.94 5.09 -16.28
C ASN A 274 -15.21 4.28 -14.99
N GLU A 275 -16.11 3.31 -15.07
CA GLU A 275 -16.61 2.53 -13.93
C GLU A 275 -15.51 1.87 -13.08
N GLU A 276 -14.46 1.34 -13.70
CA GLU A 276 -13.36 0.66 -13.00
C GLU A 276 -12.42 1.65 -12.29
N ASP A 277 -12.07 2.74 -12.97
CA ASP A 277 -11.24 3.82 -12.42
C ASP A 277 -11.99 4.55 -11.28
N TYR A 278 -13.29 4.82 -11.45
CA TYR A 278 -14.17 5.31 -10.38
C TYR A 278 -14.22 4.33 -9.20
N SER A 279 -14.42 3.04 -9.45
CA SER A 279 -14.47 2.02 -8.39
C SER A 279 -13.20 1.99 -7.54
N CYS A 280 -12.03 2.18 -8.17
CA CYS A 280 -10.75 2.28 -7.46
C CYS A 280 -10.67 3.51 -6.56
N ILE A 281 -11.12 4.68 -7.03
CA ILE A 281 -11.15 5.90 -6.21
C ILE A 281 -12.16 5.76 -5.08
N HIS A 282 -13.40 5.36 -5.38
CA HIS A 282 -14.49 5.20 -4.41
C HIS A 282 -14.08 4.26 -3.26
N PHE A 283 -13.42 3.14 -3.56
CA PHE A 283 -12.87 2.24 -2.53
C PHE A 283 -11.89 2.94 -1.57
N ILE A 284 -11.00 3.79 -2.09
CA ILE A 284 -10.06 4.58 -1.28
C ILE A 284 -10.81 5.64 -0.45
N GLN A 285 -11.86 6.24 -1.01
CA GLN A 285 -12.72 7.19 -0.29
C GLN A 285 -13.48 6.53 0.87
N CYS A 286 -14.06 5.35 0.64
CA CYS A 286 -14.70 4.55 1.69
C CYS A 286 -13.74 4.18 2.84
N ILE A 287 -12.51 3.75 2.52
CA ILE A 287 -11.49 3.50 3.56
C ILE A 287 -11.13 4.78 4.31
N THR A 288 -10.99 5.91 3.62
CA THR A 288 -10.67 7.20 4.24
C THR A 288 -11.79 7.64 5.18
N HIS A 289 -13.04 7.50 4.74
CA HIS A 289 -14.22 7.83 5.54
C HIS A 289 -14.34 6.96 6.80
N ALA A 290 -14.10 5.65 6.68
CA ALA A 290 -14.08 4.73 7.83
C ALA A 290 -13.04 5.13 8.88
N LEU A 291 -11.80 5.44 8.45
CA LEU A 291 -10.71 5.88 9.34
C LEU A 291 -11.04 7.20 10.06
N LEU A 292 -11.75 8.12 9.41
CA LEU A 292 -12.16 9.40 10.01
C LEU A 292 -13.28 9.21 11.05
N ILE A 293 -14.21 8.29 10.83
CA ILE A 293 -15.29 7.96 11.77
C ILE A 293 -14.76 7.22 13.00
N GLU A 294 -13.94 6.18 12.81
CA GLU A 294 -13.38 5.36 13.89
C GLU A 294 -12.59 6.22 14.91
N ALA A 295 -11.83 7.20 14.40
CA ALA A 295 -11.10 8.15 15.24
C ALA A 295 -12.02 9.13 16.00
N ASP A 296 -13.15 9.54 15.42
CA ASP A 296 -14.12 10.42 16.07
C ASP A 296 -14.89 9.67 17.18
N GLU A 297 -15.22 8.38 16.95
CA GLU A 297 -15.75 7.49 17.99
C GLU A 297 -14.75 7.30 19.14
N HIS A 298 -13.45 7.18 18.85
CA HIS A 298 -12.40 7.13 19.88
C HIS A 298 -12.20 8.45 20.64
N LEU A 299 -12.29 9.60 19.98
CA LEU A 299 -12.19 10.91 20.65
C LEU A 299 -13.39 11.17 21.58
N ASN A 300 -14.59 10.74 21.18
CA ASN A 300 -15.80 10.86 21.99
C ASN A 300 -15.85 9.85 23.14
N THR A 301 -15.36 8.61 22.96
CA THR A 301 -15.31 7.59 24.04
C THR A 301 -14.22 7.84 25.09
N VAL A 302 -13.15 8.57 24.77
CA VAL A 302 -12.15 9.00 25.79
C VAL A 302 -12.71 10.06 26.76
N GLN A 303 -13.88 10.65 26.48
CA GLN A 303 -14.60 11.53 27.42
C GLN A 303 -15.77 10.85 28.17
N SER A 304 -16.16 9.63 27.82
CA SER A 304 -17.16 8.86 28.59
C SER A 304 -16.50 7.87 29.56
N GLY A 305 -17.17 7.62 30.69
CA GLY A 305 -16.73 6.60 31.66
C GLY A 305 -16.90 5.16 31.17
N ASP A 306 -17.56 4.96 30.02
CA ASP A 306 -18.02 3.65 29.54
C ASP A 306 -16.90 2.70 29.11
N LEU A 307 -15.80 3.18 28.50
CA LEU A 307 -14.78 2.27 27.93
C LEU A 307 -14.19 1.32 28.99
N GLY A 308 -14.06 1.78 30.24
CA GLY A 308 -13.62 0.94 31.36
C GLY A 308 -14.66 -0.11 31.78
N GLU A 309 -15.95 0.23 31.69
CA GLU A 309 -17.06 -0.71 31.96
C GLU A 309 -17.25 -1.70 30.80
N GLU A 310 -17.09 -1.28 29.55
CA GLU A 310 -17.12 -2.16 28.37
C GLU A 310 -15.97 -3.17 28.37
N ILE A 311 -14.74 -2.73 28.62
CA ILE A 311 -13.59 -3.63 28.78
C ILE A 311 -13.79 -4.56 29.99
N GLY A 312 -14.34 -4.05 31.09
CA GLY A 312 -14.72 -4.83 32.26
C GLY A 312 -15.72 -5.96 31.91
N GLY A 313 -16.82 -5.62 31.26
CA GLY A 313 -17.86 -6.57 30.84
C GLY A 313 -17.36 -7.58 29.79
N ALA A 314 -16.50 -7.16 28.87
CA ALA A 314 -15.83 -8.06 27.94
C ALA A 314 -14.89 -9.03 28.68
N MET A 315 -14.13 -8.57 29.68
CA MET A 315 -13.30 -9.43 30.52
C MET A 315 -14.12 -10.41 31.37
N GLU A 316 -15.27 -9.97 31.91
CA GLU A 316 -16.18 -10.79 32.69
C GLU A 316 -16.79 -11.94 31.86
N THR A 317 -17.14 -11.66 30.60
CA THR A 317 -17.71 -12.66 29.68
C THR A 317 -16.66 -13.55 28.99
N ALA A 318 -15.43 -13.06 28.79
CA ALA A 318 -14.37 -13.80 28.11
C ALA A 318 -13.92 -15.08 28.85
N THR A 319 -13.73 -16.18 28.13
CA THR A 319 -13.21 -17.45 28.68
C THR A 319 -11.70 -17.41 28.94
N VAL A 320 -10.95 -16.71 28.08
CA VAL A 320 -9.49 -16.57 28.13
C VAL A 320 -9.12 -15.14 27.77
N ILE A 321 -8.15 -14.56 28.48
CA ILE A 321 -7.56 -13.27 28.15
C ILE A 321 -6.25 -13.50 27.40
N VAL A 322 -6.17 -13.00 26.17
CA VAL A 322 -4.94 -13.05 25.36
C VAL A 322 -4.15 -11.76 25.60
N LEU A 323 -2.86 -11.91 25.88
CA LEU A 323 -2.02 -10.81 26.36
C LEU A 323 -0.86 -10.56 25.38
N ILE A 324 -0.98 -9.53 24.54
CA ILE A 324 0.13 -9.11 23.67
C ILE A 324 1.18 -8.42 24.54
N ILE A 325 2.27 -9.14 24.82
CA ILE A 325 3.40 -8.61 25.58
C ILE A 325 4.10 -7.57 24.72
N SER A 326 4.37 -6.38 25.25
CA SER A 326 5.24 -5.36 24.65
C SER A 326 5.80 -4.42 25.74
N GLN A 327 6.67 -3.47 25.37
CA GLN A 327 7.18 -2.45 26.30
C GLN A 327 6.05 -1.46 26.67
N GLU A 328 5.25 -1.07 25.67
CA GLU A 328 4.10 -0.18 25.78
C GLU A 328 3.03 -0.77 26.72
N TYR A 329 2.79 -2.09 26.63
CA TYR A 329 1.92 -2.82 27.55
C TYR A 329 2.44 -2.75 29.00
N TYR A 330 3.76 -2.84 29.19
CA TYR A 330 4.40 -2.77 30.51
C TYR A 330 4.36 -1.37 31.15
N ASP A 331 4.42 -0.32 30.33
CA ASP A 331 4.38 1.08 30.79
C ASP A 331 2.95 1.61 31.00
N SER A 332 1.94 0.98 30.37
CA SER A 332 0.53 1.37 30.50
C SER A 332 -0.06 1.06 31.87
N LYS A 333 -0.59 2.11 32.53
CA LYS A 333 -1.29 1.99 33.83
C LYS A 333 -2.64 1.27 33.69
N SER A 334 -3.39 1.53 32.62
CA SER A 334 -4.69 0.90 32.35
C SER A 334 -4.50 -0.60 32.14
N CYS A 335 -3.56 -0.99 31.28
CA CYS A 335 -3.22 -2.39 31.04
C CYS A 335 -2.78 -3.12 32.32
N ARG A 336 -2.05 -2.45 33.21
CA ARG A 336 -1.71 -2.99 34.53
C ARG A 336 -2.93 -3.18 35.44
N GLN A 337 -3.92 -2.29 35.38
CA GLN A 337 -5.18 -2.40 36.12
C GLN A 337 -6.06 -3.51 35.55
N GLU A 338 -6.26 -3.54 34.23
CA GLU A 338 -6.94 -4.61 33.48
C GLU A 338 -6.34 -5.99 33.79
N LEU A 339 -5.01 -6.15 33.72
CA LEU A 339 -4.35 -7.42 34.04
C LEU A 339 -4.53 -7.80 35.51
N SER A 340 -4.51 -6.82 36.41
CA SER A 340 -4.77 -7.07 37.84
C SER A 340 -6.22 -7.46 38.07
N TYR A 341 -7.18 -6.85 37.37
CA TYR A 341 -8.60 -7.22 37.45
C TYR A 341 -8.85 -8.64 36.92
N ALA A 342 -8.28 -8.99 35.75
CA ALA A 342 -8.34 -10.32 35.19
C ALA A 342 -7.67 -11.39 36.08
N CYS A 343 -6.46 -11.14 36.61
CA CYS A 343 -5.73 -12.08 37.46
C CYS A 343 -6.27 -12.18 38.90
N ASP A 344 -6.57 -11.05 39.53
CA ASP A 344 -6.84 -10.99 40.98
C ASP A 344 -8.33 -11.06 41.29
N THR A 345 -9.18 -10.42 40.50
CA THR A 345 -10.63 -10.40 40.73
C THR A 345 -11.31 -11.52 39.98
N LEU A 346 -11.20 -11.54 38.64
CA LEU A 346 -11.94 -12.48 37.79
C LEU A 346 -11.31 -13.88 37.69
N LYS A 347 -10.06 -14.05 38.14
CA LYS A 347 -9.27 -15.29 38.06
C LYS A 347 -9.21 -15.90 36.65
N LYS A 348 -9.25 -15.07 35.61
CA LYS A 348 -9.26 -15.52 34.21
C LYS A 348 -7.93 -16.15 33.83
N ARG A 349 -7.99 -17.15 32.96
CA ARG A 349 -6.79 -17.73 32.33
C ARG A 349 -6.18 -16.72 31.37
N ILE A 350 -4.85 -16.61 31.39
CA ILE A 350 -4.11 -15.64 30.57
C ILE A 350 -3.11 -16.36 29.67
N VAL A 351 -3.10 -15.99 28.38
CA VAL A 351 -2.17 -16.53 27.38
C VAL A 351 -1.29 -15.41 26.85
N PRO A 352 -0.01 -15.32 27.29
CA PRO A 352 0.92 -14.34 26.76
C PRO A 352 1.33 -14.64 25.32
N ILE A 353 1.39 -13.60 24.49
CA ILE A 353 1.83 -13.66 23.10
C ILE A 353 2.98 -12.67 22.90
N TYR A 354 4.04 -13.13 22.25
CA TYR A 354 5.12 -12.28 21.75
C TYR A 354 4.97 -12.08 20.24
N ALA A 355 4.88 -10.81 19.82
CA ALA A 355 4.76 -10.41 18.43
C ALA A 355 6.04 -10.75 17.61
N PRO A 356 5.96 -10.83 16.27
CA PRO A 356 7.13 -10.98 15.40
C PRO A 356 8.19 -9.89 15.65
N ASN A 357 9.47 -10.26 15.54
CA ASN A 357 10.63 -9.36 15.69
C ASN A 357 10.78 -8.64 17.04
N GLN A 358 9.93 -8.93 18.04
CA GLN A 358 9.97 -8.23 19.31
C GLN A 358 11.15 -8.65 20.19
N LYS A 359 11.94 -7.67 20.64
CA LYS A 359 13.10 -7.88 21.52
C LYS A 359 12.78 -7.74 23.02
N TYR A 360 11.64 -7.14 23.36
CA TYR A 360 11.20 -6.95 24.75
C TYR A 360 10.93 -8.29 25.44
N LYS A 361 11.44 -8.44 26.65
CA LYS A 361 11.18 -9.57 27.56
C LYS A 361 10.46 -9.04 28.79
N ALA A 362 9.35 -9.65 29.16
CA ALA A 362 8.59 -9.25 30.34
C ALA A 362 9.47 -9.35 31.61
N THR A 363 9.53 -8.25 32.35
CA THR A 363 10.26 -8.15 33.63
C THR A 363 9.37 -7.48 34.68
N GLY A 364 9.87 -7.30 35.90
CA GLY A 364 9.17 -6.59 36.97
C GLY A 364 7.76 -7.12 37.23
N TRP A 365 6.79 -6.22 37.31
CA TRP A 365 5.40 -6.56 37.63
C TRP A 365 4.76 -7.51 36.60
N LEU A 366 5.00 -7.29 35.31
CA LEU A 366 4.45 -8.10 34.22
C LEU A 366 5.08 -9.50 34.20
N GLY A 367 6.41 -9.57 34.37
CA GLY A 367 7.14 -10.83 34.44
C GLY A 367 6.67 -11.74 35.57
N ILE A 368 6.35 -11.17 36.75
CA ILE A 368 5.77 -11.91 37.88
C ILE A 368 4.36 -12.44 37.54
N ARG A 369 3.52 -11.64 36.87
CA ARG A 369 2.13 -12.02 36.54
C ARG A 369 2.04 -13.14 35.51
N ILE A 370 2.95 -13.19 34.55
CA ILE A 370 2.96 -14.22 33.50
C ILE A 370 3.88 -15.41 33.82
N ALA A 371 4.56 -15.41 34.96
CA ALA A 371 5.42 -16.50 35.38
C ALA A 371 4.64 -17.82 35.47
N GLY A 372 5.15 -18.87 34.81
CA GLY A 372 4.50 -20.18 34.75
C GLY A 372 3.36 -20.32 33.74
N GLN A 373 2.94 -19.24 33.06
CA GLN A 373 1.93 -19.33 31.99
C GLN A 373 2.56 -19.86 30.68
N LYS A 374 1.82 -20.71 29.95
CA LYS A 374 2.23 -21.12 28.59
C LYS A 374 2.02 -19.93 27.65
N TYR A 375 3.09 -19.50 26.99
CA TYR A 375 3.09 -18.38 26.05
C TYR A 375 3.35 -18.84 24.61
N VAL A 376 2.94 -18.03 23.64
CA VAL A 376 3.15 -18.25 22.19
C VAL A 376 4.08 -17.16 21.66
N HIS A 377 4.87 -17.45 20.63
CA HIS A 377 5.84 -16.50 20.09
C HIS A 377 5.86 -16.50 18.55
N PHE A 378 5.13 -15.55 17.95
CA PHE A 378 4.94 -15.45 16.49
C PHE A 378 6.23 -15.13 15.72
N GLY A 379 7.31 -14.73 16.40
CA GLY A 379 8.65 -14.61 15.82
C GLY A 379 9.55 -15.87 15.86
N ARG A 380 9.07 -17.04 16.33
CA ARG A 380 9.89 -18.28 16.38
C ARG A 380 9.60 -19.28 15.27
N THR A 381 8.41 -19.24 14.72
CA THR A 381 7.89 -20.11 13.65
C THR A 381 7.22 -19.24 12.60
N ASN A 382 6.74 -19.83 11.49
CA ASN A 382 5.86 -19.10 10.59
C ASN A 382 4.52 -18.77 11.28
N PHE A 383 3.77 -17.81 10.72
CA PHE A 383 2.53 -17.33 11.32
C PHE A 383 1.51 -18.45 11.57
N THR A 384 1.33 -19.35 10.59
CA THR A 384 0.40 -20.49 10.68
C THR A 384 0.74 -21.42 11.85
N ASN A 385 2.00 -21.86 11.98
CA ASN A 385 2.38 -22.76 13.08
C ASN A 385 2.30 -22.07 14.45
N ALA A 386 2.51 -20.75 14.53
CA ALA A 386 2.29 -19.98 15.76
C ALA A 386 0.79 -19.84 16.09
N LEU A 387 -0.06 -19.70 15.07
CA LEU A 387 -1.51 -19.74 15.21
C LEU A 387 -1.99 -21.10 15.69
N ASP A 388 -1.48 -22.20 15.12
CA ASP A 388 -1.76 -23.57 15.58
C ASP A 388 -1.29 -23.80 17.02
N GLU A 389 -0.12 -23.27 17.41
CA GLU A 389 0.33 -23.30 18.80
C GLU A 389 -0.66 -22.56 19.70
N LEU A 390 -1.12 -21.36 19.31
CA LEU A 390 -2.10 -20.58 20.05
C LEU A 390 -3.45 -21.31 20.16
N LEU A 391 -3.98 -21.84 19.06
CA LEU A 391 -5.20 -22.64 19.04
C LEU A 391 -5.05 -23.86 19.95
N SER A 392 -3.90 -24.54 19.96
CA SER A 392 -3.63 -25.64 20.91
C SER A 392 -3.65 -25.17 22.36
N VAL A 393 -3.17 -23.96 22.66
CA VAL A 393 -3.17 -23.40 24.02
C VAL A 393 -4.62 -23.09 24.45
N LEU A 394 -5.45 -22.58 23.54
CA LEU A 394 -6.84 -22.20 23.80
C LEU A 394 -7.79 -23.41 23.89
N ILE A 395 -7.64 -24.41 23.02
CA ILE A 395 -8.60 -25.53 22.86
C ILE A 395 -8.41 -26.64 23.92
N VAL A 396 -7.20 -26.84 24.46
CA VAL A 396 -6.86 -27.99 25.31
C VAL A 396 -7.76 -28.13 26.56
N ASP A 397 -8.33 -27.04 27.10
CA ASP A 397 -9.15 -27.09 28.32
C ASP A 397 -10.66 -27.36 28.12
N GLN A 398 -11.17 -27.45 26.89
CA GLN A 398 -12.57 -27.90 26.71
C GLN A 398 -12.76 -29.40 27.03
N LYS A 399 -11.67 -30.20 27.02
CA LYS A 399 -11.73 -31.64 27.33
C LYS A 399 -11.56 -31.97 28.82
N SER A 400 -11.00 -31.07 29.64
CA SER A 400 -10.73 -31.31 31.06
C SER A 400 -11.99 -31.28 31.94
N MET A 401 -13.15 -30.81 31.44
CA MET A 401 -14.45 -30.93 32.11
C MET A 401 -15.28 -32.15 31.67
N ALA A 402 -14.79 -32.98 30.75
CA ALA A 402 -15.56 -34.06 30.11
C ALA A 402 -14.97 -35.48 30.26
N ILE A 403 -14.32 -35.78 31.40
CA ILE A 403 -13.81 -37.13 31.68
C ILE A 403 -14.85 -37.96 32.44
N GLN A 404 -15.90 -38.40 31.74
CA GLN A 404 -16.61 -39.65 32.03
C GLN A 404 -17.53 -40.11 30.88
N LYS A 405 -16.96 -40.70 29.82
CA LYS A 405 -17.36 -42.04 29.29
C LYS A 405 -16.67 -42.39 27.96
N SER A 406 -16.56 -43.71 27.75
CA SER A 406 -16.28 -44.41 26.49
C SER A 406 -15.05 -43.99 25.67
N SER A 407 -14.01 -44.79 25.82
CA SER A 407 -13.06 -45.07 24.75
C SER A 407 -13.75 -45.48 23.45
N ASN A 408 -13.21 -45.06 22.30
CA ASN A 408 -12.89 -46.00 21.23
C ASN A 408 -11.77 -45.48 20.31
N LYS A 409 -11.13 -46.41 19.61
CA LYS A 409 -9.79 -46.29 19.02
C LYS A 409 -9.84 -46.73 17.55
N VAL A 410 -9.63 -45.81 16.61
CA VAL A 410 -9.25 -46.09 15.21
C VAL A 410 -8.32 -44.93 14.78
N THR A 411 -7.01 -45.12 14.69
CA THR A 411 -6.21 -45.67 13.57
C THR A 411 -6.21 -44.79 12.32
N SER A 412 -5.01 -44.34 11.94
CA SER A 412 -4.69 -43.51 10.76
C SER A 412 -4.75 -44.29 9.44
N THR A 413 -5.29 -43.68 8.38
CA THR A 413 -5.09 -44.15 6.99
C THR A 413 -5.07 -42.98 6.01
N LYS A 414 -4.20 -43.05 4.99
CA LYS A 414 -4.12 -42.08 3.88
C LYS A 414 -5.09 -42.47 2.75
N LEU A 415 -6.03 -41.58 2.43
CA LEU A 415 -6.89 -41.46 1.23
C LEU A 415 -7.35 -39.98 1.17
N ASN A 416 -7.77 -39.36 0.06
CA ASN A 416 -7.57 -39.61 -1.38
C ASN A 416 -7.67 -38.26 -2.13
N GLU A 417 -6.91 -38.06 -3.22
CA GLU A 417 -6.87 -36.76 -3.94
C GLU A 417 -8.08 -36.49 -4.87
N GLU A 418 -9.06 -37.39 -4.94
CA GLU A 418 -10.28 -37.22 -5.75
C GLU A 418 -11.51 -36.75 -4.94
N GLU A 419 -11.48 -36.74 -3.60
CA GLU A 419 -12.63 -36.32 -2.77
C GLU A 419 -12.79 -34.78 -2.66
N ASN A 420 -11.73 -33.99 -2.90
CA ASN A 420 -11.74 -32.53 -2.76
C ASN A 420 -12.23 -31.77 -4.02
N SER A 421 -13.08 -32.39 -4.85
CA SER A 421 -13.75 -31.68 -5.94
C SER A 421 -14.84 -30.77 -5.38
N LEU A 422 -14.64 -29.46 -5.46
CA LEU A 422 -15.58 -28.42 -4.99
C LEU A 422 -16.98 -28.47 -5.68
N LYS A 423 -17.12 -29.21 -6.80
CA LYS A 423 -18.42 -29.54 -7.39
C LYS A 423 -19.31 -30.41 -6.49
N ASN A 424 -18.73 -31.12 -5.52
CA ASN A 424 -19.41 -32.03 -4.62
C ASN A 424 -19.79 -31.39 -3.27
N TRP A 425 -19.37 -30.15 -2.99
CA TRP A 425 -19.66 -29.47 -1.73
C TRP A 425 -21.16 -29.22 -1.55
N THR A 426 -21.66 -29.62 -0.38
CA THR A 426 -23.00 -29.32 0.12
C THR A 426 -23.03 -28.01 0.92
N SER A 427 -24.20 -27.51 1.30
CA SER A 427 -24.32 -26.38 2.23
C SER A 427 -23.64 -26.61 3.58
N GLU A 428 -23.48 -27.87 4.03
CA GLU A 428 -22.77 -28.17 5.28
C GLU A 428 -21.25 -28.06 5.09
N ASP A 429 -20.73 -28.45 3.93
CA ASP A 429 -19.31 -28.25 3.57
C ASP A 429 -18.98 -26.76 3.40
N ILE A 430 -19.91 -25.97 2.86
CA ILE A 430 -19.79 -24.51 2.76
C ILE A 430 -19.85 -23.86 4.14
N ARG A 431 -20.79 -24.29 5.01
CA ARG A 431 -20.88 -23.85 6.41
C ARG A 431 -19.56 -24.12 7.12
N LYS A 432 -19.02 -25.32 6.97
CA LYS A 432 -17.72 -25.71 7.53
C LYS A 432 -16.59 -24.84 6.98
N TRP A 433 -16.52 -24.66 5.67
CA TRP A 433 -15.48 -23.83 5.03
C TRP A 433 -15.51 -22.37 5.50
N PHE A 434 -16.69 -21.77 5.69
CA PHE A 434 -16.81 -20.43 6.27
C PHE A 434 -16.29 -20.35 7.70
N ASN A 435 -16.57 -21.36 8.54
CA ASN A 435 -16.02 -21.43 9.90
C ASN A 435 -14.49 -21.61 9.89
N ASP A 436 -13.98 -22.50 9.04
CA ASP A 436 -12.54 -22.76 8.84
C ASP A 436 -11.79 -21.51 8.32
N ASN A 437 -12.48 -20.59 7.63
CA ASN A 437 -11.96 -19.30 7.17
C ASN A 437 -12.28 -18.10 8.08
N HIS A 438 -12.81 -18.36 9.29
CA HIS A 438 -13.10 -17.34 10.31
C HIS A 438 -14.11 -16.27 9.90
N ILE A 439 -15.11 -16.62 9.09
CA ILE A 439 -16.22 -15.72 8.77
C ILE A 439 -17.11 -15.55 10.01
N HIS A 440 -17.53 -14.30 10.28
CA HIS A 440 -18.36 -13.99 11.45
C HIS A 440 -19.67 -14.78 11.46
N SER A 441 -20.08 -15.33 12.62
CA SER A 441 -21.23 -16.24 12.74
C SER A 441 -22.53 -15.68 12.17
N ASP A 442 -22.74 -14.37 12.34
CA ASP A 442 -23.95 -13.68 11.91
C ASP A 442 -23.95 -13.51 10.37
N LEU A 443 -22.78 -13.39 9.73
CA LEU A 443 -22.63 -13.45 8.26
C LEU A 443 -22.84 -14.87 7.74
N ILE A 444 -22.30 -15.89 8.42
CA ILE A 444 -22.57 -17.29 8.06
C ILE A 444 -24.08 -17.55 8.10
N THR A 445 -24.75 -17.15 9.18
CA THR A 445 -26.21 -17.30 9.33
C THR A 445 -27.01 -16.55 8.25
N LEU A 446 -26.49 -15.42 7.77
CA LEU A 446 -27.13 -14.64 6.71
C LEU A 446 -26.96 -15.27 5.31
N LEU A 447 -25.83 -15.89 5.03
CA LEU A 447 -25.40 -16.21 3.65
C LEU A 447 -25.32 -17.70 3.32
N VAL A 448 -25.17 -18.57 4.32
CA VAL A 448 -24.96 -20.01 4.10
C VAL A 448 -26.15 -20.71 3.44
N ASP A 449 -27.37 -20.23 3.69
CA ASP A 449 -28.60 -20.81 3.15
C ASP A 449 -28.85 -20.36 1.69
N GLU A 450 -28.16 -19.31 1.20
CA GLU A 450 -28.15 -18.89 -0.20
C GLU A 450 -27.25 -19.79 -1.09
N PHE A 451 -26.32 -20.55 -0.48
CA PHE A 451 -25.36 -21.39 -1.21
C PHE A 451 -25.63 -22.88 -1.02
N HIS A 452 -26.22 -23.49 -2.04
CA HIS A 452 -26.52 -24.94 -2.05
C HIS A 452 -25.39 -25.82 -2.60
N THR A 453 -24.41 -25.24 -3.32
CA THR A 453 -23.26 -25.97 -3.88
C THR A 453 -22.00 -25.10 -3.90
N GLY A 454 -20.83 -25.72 -3.80
CA GLY A 454 -19.55 -25.00 -3.91
C GLY A 454 -19.40 -24.26 -5.25
N THR A 455 -19.97 -24.81 -6.33
CA THR A 455 -20.01 -24.13 -7.64
C THR A 455 -20.75 -22.80 -7.57
N ALA A 456 -21.88 -22.72 -6.83
CA ALA A 456 -22.61 -21.47 -6.64
C ALA A 456 -21.79 -20.45 -5.84
N LEU A 457 -21.06 -20.90 -4.82
CA LEU A 457 -20.16 -20.05 -4.02
C LEU A 457 -19.01 -19.45 -4.86
N ILE A 458 -18.42 -20.21 -5.79
CA ILE A 458 -17.41 -19.67 -6.72
C ILE A 458 -18.03 -18.72 -7.74
N VAL A 459 -19.20 -19.03 -8.30
CA VAL A 459 -19.90 -18.11 -9.22
C VAL A 459 -20.22 -16.78 -8.52
N TYR A 460 -20.66 -16.84 -7.27
CA TYR A 460 -20.82 -15.66 -6.42
C TYR A 460 -19.49 -14.92 -6.19
N ALA A 461 -18.41 -15.62 -5.82
CA ALA A 461 -17.08 -15.02 -5.65
C ALA A 461 -16.49 -14.38 -6.92
N ARG A 462 -16.90 -14.83 -8.12
CA ARG A 462 -16.58 -14.19 -9.41
C ARG A 462 -17.37 -12.89 -9.59
N HIS A 463 -18.69 -12.93 -9.42
CA HIS A 463 -19.55 -11.77 -9.64
C HIS A 463 -19.47 -10.71 -8.53
N LEU A 464 -19.04 -11.09 -7.32
CA LEU A 464 -18.79 -10.15 -6.22
C LEU A 464 -17.80 -9.04 -6.63
N LYS A 465 -16.79 -9.33 -7.47
CA LYS A 465 -15.87 -8.31 -8.01
C LYS A 465 -16.61 -7.23 -8.83
N GLN A 466 -17.67 -7.61 -9.55
CA GLN A 466 -18.44 -6.72 -10.43
C GLN A 466 -19.54 -5.95 -9.68
N PHE A 467 -20.11 -6.53 -8.61
CA PHE A 467 -21.29 -5.99 -7.92
C PHE A 467 -21.09 -5.76 -6.42
N TYR A 468 -19.84 -5.64 -5.94
CA TYR A 468 -19.54 -5.56 -4.50
C TYR A 468 -20.28 -4.45 -3.75
N GLN A 469 -20.63 -3.34 -4.43
CA GLN A 469 -21.33 -2.21 -3.84
C GLN A 469 -22.79 -2.56 -3.51
N ASP A 470 -23.55 -3.03 -4.50
CA ASP A 470 -24.94 -3.46 -4.34
C ASP A 470 -25.02 -4.64 -3.35
N GLU A 471 -24.10 -5.59 -3.47
CA GLU A 471 -24.03 -6.77 -2.59
C GLU A 471 -23.69 -6.37 -1.14
N TYR A 472 -22.76 -5.43 -0.91
CA TYR A 472 -22.46 -4.91 0.43
C TYR A 472 -23.67 -4.19 1.04
N ILE A 473 -24.37 -3.37 0.26
CA ILE A 473 -25.59 -2.66 0.70
C ILE A 473 -26.72 -3.66 1.00
N GLN A 474 -26.87 -4.70 0.18
CA GLN A 474 -27.85 -5.77 0.38
C GLN A 474 -27.55 -6.59 1.64
N ILE A 475 -26.27 -6.95 1.86
CA ILE A 475 -25.80 -7.64 3.06
C ILE A 475 -26.03 -6.77 4.30
N LEU A 476 -25.61 -5.49 4.29
CA LEU A 476 -25.85 -4.54 5.39
C LEU A 476 -27.33 -4.39 5.73
N THR A 477 -28.18 -4.22 4.71
CA THR A 477 -29.63 -4.04 4.89
C THR A 477 -30.28 -5.29 5.49
N SER A 478 -29.88 -6.47 5.00
CA SER A 478 -30.38 -7.75 5.48
C SER A 478 -29.90 -8.07 6.89
N TYR A 479 -28.62 -7.80 7.18
CA TYR A 479 -28.02 -7.92 8.51
C TYR A 479 -28.72 -7.03 9.54
N TYR A 480 -28.88 -5.74 9.23
CA TYR A 480 -29.57 -4.78 10.10
C TYR A 480 -31.02 -5.22 10.40
N LYS A 481 -31.72 -5.78 9.40
CA LYS A 481 -33.09 -6.28 9.53
C LYS A 481 -33.20 -7.56 10.36
N ILE A 482 -32.28 -8.52 10.17
CA ILE A 482 -32.31 -9.83 10.83
C ILE A 482 -31.80 -9.74 12.27
N PHE A 483 -30.76 -8.94 12.51
CA PHE A 483 -30.11 -8.82 13.82
C PHE A 483 -30.57 -7.58 14.62
N ASN A 484 -31.84 -7.19 14.46
CA ASN A 484 -32.53 -6.16 15.25
C ASN A 484 -31.78 -4.83 15.38
N GLY A 485 -31.27 -4.30 14.27
CA GLY A 485 -30.59 -3.01 14.21
C GLY A 485 -29.10 -3.04 14.54
N LYS A 486 -28.50 -4.22 14.81
CA LYS A 486 -27.04 -4.36 14.85
C LYS A 486 -26.43 -3.96 13.50
N ARG A 487 -25.28 -3.30 13.54
CA ARG A 487 -24.45 -3.03 12.36
C ARG A 487 -23.46 -4.16 12.14
N LEU A 488 -23.22 -4.51 10.88
CA LEU A 488 -22.12 -5.39 10.48
C LEU A 488 -20.80 -4.61 10.61
N GLN A 489 -19.77 -5.21 11.18
CA GLN A 489 -18.46 -4.56 11.23
C GLN A 489 -17.79 -4.63 9.86
N THR A 490 -17.16 -3.54 9.44
CA THR A 490 -16.43 -3.48 8.16
C THR A 490 -15.34 -4.56 8.08
N LEU A 491 -14.71 -4.91 9.22
CA LEU A 491 -13.71 -5.97 9.29
C LEU A 491 -14.30 -7.36 8.99
N ASP A 492 -15.52 -7.66 9.44
CA ASP A 492 -16.19 -8.94 9.16
C ASP A 492 -16.47 -9.08 7.65
N PHE A 493 -16.94 -8.00 7.02
CA PHE A 493 -17.16 -7.96 5.57
C PHE A 493 -15.85 -8.08 4.77
N ILE A 494 -14.79 -7.38 5.17
CA ILE A 494 -13.47 -7.51 4.53
C ILE A 494 -12.95 -8.95 4.66
N THR A 495 -13.11 -9.57 5.82
CA THR A 495 -12.69 -10.96 6.07
C THR A 495 -13.46 -11.94 5.16
N PHE A 496 -14.75 -11.70 4.96
CA PHE A 496 -15.59 -12.44 4.01
C PHE A 496 -15.14 -12.28 2.55
N VAL A 497 -14.92 -11.06 2.08
CA VAL A 497 -14.44 -10.78 0.71
C VAL A 497 -13.07 -11.41 0.46
N ASP A 498 -12.13 -11.30 1.41
CA ASP A 498 -10.79 -11.87 1.30
C ASP A 498 -10.80 -13.41 1.28
N ALA A 499 -11.65 -14.05 2.09
CA ALA A 499 -11.83 -15.50 2.04
C ALA A 499 -12.38 -15.97 0.68
N LEU A 500 -13.38 -15.27 0.11
CA LEU A 500 -13.91 -15.57 -1.22
C LEU A 500 -12.87 -15.34 -2.34
N TRP A 501 -12.02 -14.33 -2.19
CA TRP A 501 -10.88 -14.13 -3.10
C TRP A 501 -9.91 -15.31 -3.05
N ARG A 502 -9.53 -15.76 -1.84
CA ARG A 502 -8.67 -16.94 -1.64
C ARG A 502 -9.29 -18.22 -2.22
N LEU A 503 -10.61 -18.43 -2.05
CA LEU A 503 -11.34 -19.54 -2.65
C LEU A 503 -11.25 -19.52 -4.19
N ARG A 504 -11.43 -18.35 -4.81
CA ARG A 504 -11.30 -18.18 -6.26
C ARG A 504 -9.87 -18.45 -6.73
N GLU A 505 -8.87 -18.00 -5.97
CA GLU A 505 -7.46 -18.23 -6.31
C GLU A 505 -7.03 -19.70 -6.27
N GLU A 506 -7.65 -20.51 -5.41
CA GLU A 506 -7.36 -21.94 -5.22
C GLU A 506 -8.08 -22.82 -6.25
N TYR A 507 -9.37 -22.57 -6.49
CA TYR A 507 -10.23 -23.44 -7.30
C TYR A 507 -10.59 -22.90 -8.69
N ASP A 508 -10.21 -21.67 -9.02
CA ASP A 508 -10.44 -21.06 -10.34
C ASP A 508 -9.20 -20.30 -10.88
N PRO A 509 -8.13 -21.02 -11.26
CA PRO A 509 -6.90 -20.39 -11.75
C PRO A 509 -7.06 -19.63 -13.07
N GLN A 510 -8.13 -19.88 -13.84
CA GLN A 510 -8.40 -19.13 -15.07
C GLN A 510 -8.84 -17.69 -14.79
N SER A 511 -9.53 -17.43 -13.66
CA SER A 511 -9.82 -16.06 -13.23
C SER A 511 -8.56 -15.23 -13.01
N LYS A 512 -7.43 -15.82 -12.59
CA LYS A 512 -6.14 -15.10 -12.48
C LYS A 512 -5.64 -14.59 -13.83
N ILE A 513 -5.98 -15.27 -14.92
CA ILE A 513 -5.66 -14.86 -16.29
C ILE A 513 -6.63 -13.75 -16.71
N GLU A 514 -7.91 -13.84 -16.39
CA GLU A 514 -8.90 -12.77 -16.65
C GLU A 514 -8.58 -11.49 -15.86
N ASP A 515 -8.25 -11.58 -14.56
CA ASP A 515 -7.77 -10.47 -13.71
C ASP A 515 -6.45 -9.87 -14.20
N ALA A 516 -5.57 -10.70 -14.79
CA ALA A 516 -4.33 -10.23 -15.41
C ALA A 516 -4.57 -9.61 -16.79
N LEU A 517 -5.58 -10.06 -17.54
CA LEU A 517 -5.98 -9.51 -18.83
C LEU A 517 -6.77 -8.21 -18.68
N ASP A 518 -7.59 -8.02 -17.64
CA ASP A 518 -8.13 -6.71 -17.26
C ASP A 518 -6.98 -5.72 -17.01
N LYS A 519 -5.95 -6.14 -16.25
CA LYS A 519 -4.76 -5.34 -15.94
C LYS A 519 -3.83 -5.09 -17.14
N CYS A 520 -3.77 -5.99 -18.12
CA CYS A 520 -2.80 -5.94 -19.22
C CYS A 520 -3.43 -5.43 -20.54
N GLY A 521 -4.69 -5.78 -20.81
CA GLY A 521 -5.43 -5.40 -22.02
C GLY A 521 -5.62 -3.89 -22.16
N LYS A 522 -5.76 -3.18 -21.03
CA LYS A 522 -5.83 -1.71 -20.98
C LYS A 522 -4.62 -1.00 -21.61
N ASN A 523 -3.42 -1.60 -21.58
CA ASN A 523 -2.20 -0.96 -22.08
C ASN A 523 -1.83 -1.34 -23.52
N GLN A 524 -2.31 -2.47 -24.06
CA GLN A 524 -1.96 -2.90 -25.44
C GLN A 524 -3.00 -2.49 -26.49
N LEU A 525 -4.30 -2.58 -26.19
CA LEU A 525 -5.35 -2.21 -27.15
C LEU A 525 -5.30 -0.73 -27.56
N HIS A 526 -4.84 0.16 -26.66
CA HIS A 526 -4.78 1.60 -26.97
C HIS A 526 -3.63 1.99 -27.92
N CYS A 527 -2.58 1.16 -28.04
CA CYS A 527 -1.51 1.34 -29.03
C CYS A 527 -1.87 0.71 -30.39
N SER A 528 -2.45 -0.50 -30.41
CA SER A 528 -2.75 -1.18 -31.68
C SER A 528 -3.84 -0.47 -32.50
N ILE A 529 -4.85 0.14 -31.86
CA ILE A 529 -5.95 0.81 -32.56
C ILE A 529 -5.52 2.15 -33.20
N LYS A 530 -4.46 2.81 -32.72
CA LYS A 530 -3.91 4.00 -33.39
C LYS A 530 -3.19 3.63 -34.68
N ASN A 531 -2.36 2.57 -34.66
CA ASN A 531 -1.58 2.17 -35.84
C ASN A 531 -2.43 1.55 -36.97
N SER A 532 -3.64 1.03 -36.67
CA SER A 532 -4.54 0.48 -37.71
C SER A 532 -5.43 1.51 -38.40
N ASN A 533 -5.57 2.72 -37.85
CA ASN A 533 -6.50 3.74 -38.35
C ASN A 533 -5.84 4.82 -39.22
N GLU A 534 -4.50 4.88 -39.29
CA GLU A 534 -3.77 5.83 -40.15
C GLU A 534 -3.50 5.28 -41.57
N GLU A 535 -3.65 3.98 -41.82
CA GLU A 535 -3.49 3.38 -43.17
C GLU A 535 -4.81 3.28 -43.98
N ALA A 536 -5.95 3.71 -43.42
CA ALA A 536 -7.28 3.50 -44.02
C ALA A 536 -7.92 4.75 -44.69
N THR A 537 -7.20 5.87 -44.79
CA THR A 537 -7.73 7.15 -45.33
C THR A 537 -6.86 7.79 -46.43
N CYS A 538 -6.14 6.98 -47.20
CA CYS A 538 -5.50 7.39 -48.46
C CYS A 538 -5.66 6.33 -49.56
N LEU A 539 -6.89 6.21 -50.09
CA LEU A 539 -7.21 5.72 -51.45
C LEU A 539 -8.44 6.44 -51.99
#